data_AF-A0AAP0BGN9-F1
#
_entry.id   AF-A0AAP0BGN9-F1
#
_cell.length_a   1.000
_cell.length_b   1.000
_cell.length_c   1.000
_cell.angle_alpha   90.00
_cell.angle_beta   90.00
_cell.angle_gamma   90.00
#
_symmetry.space_group_name_H-M   'P 1'
#
loop_
_entity.id
_entity.type
_entity.pdbx_description
1 polymer ?
#
loop_
_entity_poly.entity_id
_entity_poly.type
_entity_poly.pdbx_seq_one_letter_code
_entity_poly.pdbx_strand_id
1 'polypeptide(L)' 'MYEQRLILLPHLATLGWGVGTVGEVIDTFPYFVSGVLHLISYAVLGFDGIYHALLGPKSFEESFPFFNYVCKEIKFKQN' A
#
# COMPACT_ATOMS: atom_id res chain seq x y z
N MET A 1 3.05 20.01 16.24
CA MET A 1 2.98 18.60 15.80
C MET A 1 3.96 17.69 16.55
N TYR A 2 5.24 18.04 16.66
CA TYR A 2 6.26 17.19 17.32
C TYR A 2 6.03 16.96 18.82
N GLU A 3 5.44 17.92 19.53
CA GLU A 3 5.05 17.78 20.94
C GLU A 3 4.04 16.65 21.18
N GLN A 4 3.19 16.34 20.19
CA GLN A 4 2.19 15.29 20.25
C GLN A 4 2.71 13.94 19.73
N ARG A 5 4.02 13.85 19.40
CA ARG A 5 4.70 12.64 18.90
C ARG A 5 4.03 12.00 17.67
N LEU A 6 3.43 12.85 16.83
CA LEU A 6 2.80 12.41 15.59
C LEU A 6 3.88 12.09 14.56
N ILE A 7 3.86 10.88 13.98
CA ILE A 7 4.84 10.48 12.94
C ILE A 7 4.29 10.65 11.52
N LEU A 8 3.02 10.33 11.28
CA LEU A 8 2.40 10.38 9.94
C LEU A 8 2.01 11.79 9.51
N LEU A 9 1.43 12.57 10.42
CA LEU A 9 0.94 13.92 10.11
C LEU A 9 2.06 14.87 9.68
N PRO A 10 3.27 14.87 10.28
CA PRO A 10 4.40 15.65 9.77
C PRO A 10 4.86 15.25 8.37
N HIS A 11 4.70 13.98 7.96
CA HIS A 11 5.03 13.55 6.60
C HIS A 11 4.04 14.13 5.57
N LEU A 12 2.74 14.10 5.88
CA LEU A 12 1.73 14.74 5.02
C LEU A 12 1.88 16.26 4.98
N ALA A 13 2.20 16.87 6.12
CA ALA A 13 2.53 18.29 6.23
C ALA A 13 3.75 18.67 5.36
N THR A 14 4.76 17.80 5.28
CA THR A 14 5.96 18.00 4.43
C THR A 14 5.59 18.00 2.94
N LEU A 15 4.56 17.26 2.53
CA LEU A 15 4.02 17.30 1.17
C LEU A 15 3.19 18.57 0.89
N GLY A 16 3.02 19.46 1.88
CA GLY A 16 2.23 20.69 1.76
C GLY A 16 0.73 20.49 1.92
N TRP A 17 0.29 19.33 2.43
CA TRP A 17 -1.14 19.04 2.59
C TRP A 17 -1.63 19.59 3.92
N GLY A 18 -2.61 20.51 3.90
CA GLY A 18 -3.22 21.04 5.11
C GLY A 18 -2.32 21.99 5.92
N VAL A 19 -1.24 22.50 5.31
CA VAL A 19 -0.25 23.37 5.96
C VAL A 19 -0.09 24.69 5.21
N GLY A 20 -0.04 25.79 5.97
CA GLY A 20 0.20 27.13 5.46
C GLY A 20 1.68 27.45 5.28
N THR A 21 1.99 28.64 4.78
CA THR A 21 3.35 29.08 4.42
C THR A 21 4.35 29.08 5.58
N VAL A 22 3.87 29.13 6.83
CA VAL A 22 4.68 29.17 8.05
C VAL A 22 4.72 27.80 8.77
N GLY A 23 4.19 26.73 8.16
CA GLY A 23 4.14 25.42 8.80
C GLY A 23 2.97 25.24 9.78
N GLU A 24 2.05 26.21 9.82
CA GLU A 24 0.81 26.13 10.60
C GLU A 24 -0.20 25.21 9.92
N VAL A 25 -0.94 24.43 10.72
CA VAL A 25 -2.01 23.57 10.20
C VAL A 25 -3.23 24.42 9.90
N ILE A 26 -3.50 24.64 8.60
CA ILE A 26 -4.63 25.46 8.14
C ILE A 26 -5.88 24.62 7.86
N ASP A 27 -5.72 23.34 7.56
CA ASP A 27 -6.83 22.43 7.29
C ASP A 27 -6.47 20.99 7.67
N THR A 28 -7.35 20.32 8.41
CA THR A 28 -7.19 18.92 8.83
C THR A 28 -7.93 17.92 7.93
N PHE A 29 -8.84 18.39 7.07
CA PHE A 29 -9.57 17.55 6.14
C PHE A 29 -8.67 16.67 5.24
N PRO A 30 -7.58 17.16 4.63
CA PRO A 30 -6.71 16.32 3.81
C PRO A 30 -6.08 15.15 4.59
N TYR A 31 -5.79 15.35 5.88
CA TYR A 31 -5.29 14.27 6.73
C TYR A 31 -6.34 13.20 6.99
N PHE A 32 -7.59 13.61 7.26
CA PHE A 32 -8.71 12.69 7.46
C PHE A 32 -8.99 11.86 6.20
N VAL A 33 -9.07 12.51 5.04
CA VAL A 33 -9.30 11.83 3.75
C VAL A 33 -8.19 10.82 3.47
N SER A 34 -6.92 11.18 3.73
CA SER A 34 -5.82 10.24 3.55
C SER A 34 -5.99 8.98 4.41
N GLY A 35 -6.38 9.13 5.68
CA GLY A 35 -6.60 8.00 6.59
C GLY A 35 -7.74 7.09 6.14
N VAL A 36 -8.89 7.68 5.78
CA VAL A 36 -10.06 6.93 5.32
C VAL A 36 -9.78 6.20 4.01
N LEU A 37 -9.10 6.85 3.05
CA LEU A 37 -8.74 6.24 1.78
C LEU A 37 -7.87 4.99 2.00
N HIS A 38 -6.83 5.08 2.83
CA HIS A 38 -5.96 3.95 3.12
C HIS A 38 -6.71 2.81 3.83
N LEU A 39 -7.62 3.14 4.74
CA LEU A 39 -8.40 2.13 5.47
C LEU A 39 -9.33 1.34 4.55
N ILE A 40 -10.01 2.02 3.61
CA ILE A 40 -10.85 1.37 2.61
C ILE A 40 -10.01 0.54 1.63
N SER A 41 -8.89 1.08 1.15
CA SER A 41 -7.98 0.34 0.25
C SER A 41 -7.45 -0.94 0.92
N TYR A 42 -7.11 -0.89 2.20
CA TYR A 42 -6.66 -2.06 2.94
C TYR A 42 -7.76 -3.12 3.08
N ALA A 43 -9.02 -2.73 3.26
CA ALA A 43 -10.14 -3.67 3.31
C ALA A 43 -10.30 -4.43 1.98
N VAL A 44 -10.18 -3.73 0.85
CA VAL A 44 -10.27 -4.34 -0.48
C VAL A 44 -9.08 -5.28 -0.75
N LEU A 45 -7.85 -4.83 -0.46
CA LEU A 45 -6.65 -5.65 -0.62
C LEU A 45 -6.64 -6.87 0.30
N GLY A 46 -7.15 -6.73 1.53
CA GLY A 46 -7.30 -7.84 2.46
C GLY A 46 -8.29 -8.87 1.95
N PHE A 47 -9.42 -8.45 1.40
CA PHE A 47 -10.40 -9.36 0.79
C PHE A 47 -9.83 -10.10 -0.41
N ASP A 48 -9.18 -9.38 -1.33
CA ASP A 48 -8.52 -9.94 -2.50
C ASP A 48 -7.43 -10.97 -2.12
N GLY A 49 -6.60 -10.64 -1.12
CA GLY A 49 -5.59 -11.55 -0.60
C GLY A 49 -6.17 -12.82 0.04
N ILE A 50 -7.25 -12.71 0.82
CA ILE A 50 -7.94 -13.88 1.39
C ILE A 50 -8.57 -14.73 0.29
N TYR A 51 -9.20 -14.10 -0.69
CA TYR A 51 -9.79 -14.79 -1.83
C TYR A 51 -8.73 -15.60 -2.58
N HIS A 52 -7.61 -14.97 -2.96
CA HIS A 52 -6.53 -15.65 -3.66
C HIS A 52 -5.85 -16.74 -2.83
N ALA A 53 -5.78 -16.60 -1.50
CA ALA A 53 -5.15 -17.60 -0.62
C ALA A 53 -6.01 -18.85 -0.38
N LEU A 54 -7.34 -18.70 -0.28
CA LEU A 54 -8.24 -19.79 0.13
C LEU A 54 -9.11 -20.35 -1.00
N LEU A 55 -9.63 -19.46 -1.86
CA LEU A 55 -10.65 -19.80 -2.86
C LEU A 55 -10.11 -19.74 -4.29
N GLY A 56 -9.01 -19.01 -4.50
CA GLY A 56 -8.35 -18.89 -5.79
C GLY A 56 -7.72 -20.21 -6.26
N PRO A 57 -7.50 -20.35 -7.58
CA PRO A 57 -6.81 -21.50 -8.14
C PRO A 57 -5.36 -21.55 -7.62
N LYS A 58 -4.90 -22.75 -7.25
CA LYS A 58 -3.55 -22.97 -6.69
C LYS A 58 -2.43 -22.70 -7.70
N SER A 59 -2.71 -22.89 -8.98
CA SER A 59 -1.81 -22.57 -10.08
C SER A 59 -2.61 -21.97 -11.23
N PHE A 60 -1.99 -21.04 -11.95
CA PHE A 60 -2.61 -20.37 -13.09
C PHE A 60 -2.19 -21.02 -14.43
N GLU A 61 -1.58 -22.20 -14.39
CA GLU A 61 -0.98 -22.88 -15.54
C GLU A 61 -1.99 -23.13 -16.68
N GLU A 62 -3.22 -23.53 -16.37
CA GLU A 62 -4.22 -23.89 -17.38
C GLU A 62 -5.29 -22.82 -17.60
N SER A 63 -5.70 -22.09 -16.54
CA SER A 63 -6.82 -21.15 -16.65
C SER A 63 -6.40 -19.75 -17.14
N PHE A 64 -5.22 -19.26 -16.76
CA PHE A 64 -4.79 -17.88 -17.07
C PHE A 64 -3.27 -17.81 -17.34
N PRO A 65 -2.83 -18.16 -18.55
CA PRO A 65 -1.40 -18.24 -18.88
C PRO A 65 -0.65 -16.91 -18.79
N PHE A 66 -1.35 -15.76 -18.84
CA PHE A 66 -0.74 -14.43 -18.69
C PHE A 66 -0.18 -14.17 -17.28
N PHE A 67 -0.86 -14.65 -16.23
CA PHE A 67 -0.47 -14.39 -14.84
C PHE A 67 0.44 -15.47 -14.25
N ASN A 68 0.68 -16.57 -14.98
CA ASN A 68 1.52 -17.66 -14.51
C ASN A 68 3.01 -17.33 -14.65
N TYR A 69 3.81 -17.72 -13.64
CA TYR A 69 5.26 -17.60 -13.70
C TYR A 69 5.92 -18.81 -13.03
N VAL A 70 7.04 -19.26 -13.60
CA VAL A 70 7.86 -20.34 -13.05
C VAL A 70 9.17 -19.75 -12.56
N CYS A 71 9.43 -19.85 -11.25
CA CYS A 71 10.75 -19.53 -10.72
C CYS A 71 11.71 -20.66 -11.09
N LYS A 72 12.52 -20.45 -12.12
CA LYS A 72 13.50 -21.44 -12.57
C LYS A 72 14.80 -21.28 -11.78
N GLU A 73 15.34 -22.38 -11.25
CA GLU A 73 16.66 -22.36 -10.64
C GLU A 73 17.72 -21.94 -11.65
N ILE A 74 18.42 -20.85 -11.35
CA ILE A 74 19.62 -20.45 -12.09
C ILE A 74 20.75 -21.35 -11.61
N LYS A 75 21.00 -22.46 -12.33
CA LYS A 75 22.21 -23.26 -12.09
C LYS A 75 23.41 -22.44 -12.58
N PHE A 76 24.16 -21.85 -11.65
CA PHE A 76 25.46 -21.27 -11.95
C PHE A 76 26.35 -22.40 -12.46
N LYS A 77 26.61 -22.38 -13.77
CA LYS A 77 27.54 -23.28 -14.42
C LYS A 77 28.94 -22.90 -13.92
N GLN A 78 29.41 -23.56 -12.86
CA GLN A 78 30.83 -23.54 -12.53
C GLN A 78 31.56 -24.16 -13.73
N ASN A 79 32.34 -23.33 -14.41
CA ASN A 79 33.18 -23.67 -15.53
C ASN A 79 34.61 -23.25 -15.17
#